data_AF-A0A1M5SGZ2-F1
#
_entry.id   AF-A0A1M5SGZ2-F1
#
_cell.length_a   1.000
_cell.length_b   1.000
_cell.length_c   1.000
_cell.angle_alpha   90.00
_cell.angle_beta   90.00
_cell.angle_gamma   90.00
#
_symmetry.space_group_name_H-M   'P 1'
#
loop_
_entity.id
_entity.type
_entity.pdbx_description
1 polymer ?
#
loop_
_entity_poly.entity_id
_entity_poly.type
_entity_poly.pdbx_seq_one_letter_code
_entity_poly.pdbx_strand_id
1 'polypeptide(L)' 'VGDPTMAGPLTGVELKLKVFHIFELKDLIDPNVYEEQLGMMEMVLDVDALCEEMENIRKECGC' A
#
# COMPACT_ATOMS: atom_id res chain seq x y z
N VAL A 1 -0.47 10.35 -6.25
CA VAL A 1 0.81 11.08 -6.06
C VAL A 1 1.98 10.16 -6.37
N GLY A 2 2.89 10.58 -7.25
CA GLY A 2 4.06 9.79 -7.71
C GLY A 2 5.22 9.73 -6.69
N ASP A 3 6.20 8.89 -7.00
CA ASP A 3 7.41 8.51 -6.24
C ASP A 3 7.69 9.32 -4.94
N PRO A 4 7.55 8.71 -3.74
CA PRO A 4 7.81 9.33 -2.44
C PRO A 4 9.25 9.83 -2.25
N THR A 5 10.19 9.35 -3.05
CA THR A 5 11.60 9.75 -2.96
C THR A 5 11.90 11.06 -3.68
N MET A 6 10.95 11.60 -4.45
CA MET A 6 11.08 12.84 -5.23
C MET A 6 12.37 12.92 -6.07
N ALA A 7 12.88 11.76 -6.52
CA ALA A 7 14.16 11.65 -7.20
C ALA A 7 14.03 10.87 -8.51
N GLY A 8 13.87 11.58 -9.62
CA GLY A 8 13.93 10.99 -10.97
C GLY A 8 13.00 11.67 -11.99
N PRO A 9 13.03 11.23 -13.27
CA PRO A 9 12.20 11.81 -14.34
C PRO A 9 10.68 11.58 -14.17
N LEU A 10 10.26 10.86 -13.13
CA LEU A 10 8.87 10.58 -12.79
C LEU A 10 8.37 11.39 -11.57
N THR A 11 9.20 12.32 -11.07
CA THR A 11 8.85 13.18 -9.94
C THR A 11 7.71 14.12 -10.33
N GLY A 12 6.59 14.07 -9.61
CA GLY A 12 5.44 14.96 -9.83
C GLY A 12 4.49 14.57 -10.98
N VAL A 13 4.73 13.44 -11.66
CA VAL A 13 3.81 12.89 -12.65
C VAL A 13 2.92 11.85 -11.97
N GLU A 14 1.60 12.02 -12.03
CA GLU A 14 0.67 10.97 -11.60
C GLU A 14 0.78 9.78 -12.55
N LEU A 15 1.45 8.73 -12.11
CA LEU A 15 1.70 7.54 -12.91
C LEU A 15 0.41 6.74 -13.22
N LYS A 16 -0.74 7.14 -12.67
CA LYS A 16 -2.04 6.44 -12.75
C LYS A 16 -1.94 4.95 -12.45
N LEU A 17 -0.90 4.55 -11.72
CA LEU A 17 -0.71 3.18 -11.29
C LEU A 17 -1.60 2.94 -10.08
N LYS A 18 -2.25 1.78 -10.07
CA LYS A 18 -3.02 1.34 -8.92
C LYS A 18 -2.04 1.07 -7.78
N VAL A 19 -2.21 1.77 -6.67
CA VAL A 19 -1.42 1.58 -5.46
C VAL A 19 -2.24 0.74 -4.48
N PHE A 20 -1.61 -0.29 -3.95
CA PHE A 20 -2.19 -1.18 -2.95
C PHE A 20 -1.28 -1.24 -1.75
N HIS A 21 -1.87 -1.39 -0.56
CA HIS A 21 -1.11 -1.68 0.64
C HIS A 21 -0.67 -3.14 0.63
N ILE A 22 0.48 -3.45 1.23
CA ILE A 22 0.98 -4.83 1.29
C ILE A 22 0.03 -5.79 2.01
N PHE A 23 -0.79 -5.25 2.92
CA PHE A 23 -1.84 -5.98 3.63
C PHE A 23 -3.00 -6.41 2.72
N GLU A 24 -3.25 -5.71 1.61
CA GLU A 24 -4.28 -6.09 0.62
C GLU A 24 -3.81 -7.22 -0.30
N LEU A 25 -2.50 -7.48 -0.34
CA LEU A 25 -1.86 -8.45 -1.23
C LEU A 25 -1.36 -9.68 -0.46
N LYS A 26 -1.84 -9.90 0.77
CA LYS A 26 -1.41 -10.99 1.65
C LYS A 26 -1.44 -12.37 0.97
N ASP A 27 -2.44 -12.62 0.13
CA ASP A 27 -2.61 -13.89 -0.59
C ASP A 27 -1.56 -14.14 -1.69
N LEU A 28 -0.84 -13.10 -2.12
CA LEU A 28 0.21 -13.20 -3.15
C LEU A 28 1.61 -13.36 -2.55
N ILE A 29 1.73 -13.30 -1.22
CA ILE A 29 2.99 -13.34 -0.48
C ILE A 29 3.12 -14.71 0.18
N ASP A 30 4.34 -15.26 0.22
CA ASP A 30 4.62 -16.48 0.97
C ASP A 30 4.22 -16.28 2.45
N PRO A 31 3.35 -17.15 3.02
CA PRO A 31 2.87 -17.01 4.39
C PRO A 31 4.00 -16.95 5.42
N ASN A 32 5.10 -17.69 5.20
CA ASN A 32 6.22 -17.73 6.15
C ASN A 32 6.96 -16.39 6.17
N VAL A 33 7.14 -15.76 5.00
CA VAL A 33 7.79 -14.46 4.88
C VAL A 33 6.90 -13.35 5.43
N TYR A 34 5.58 -13.44 5.18
CA TYR A 34 4.62 -12.48 5.69
C TYR A 34 4.56 -12.53 7.23
N GLU A 35 4.51 -13.72 7.83
CA GLU A 35 4.46 -13.86 9.28
C GLU A 35 5.75 -13.36 9.96
N GLU A 36 6.92 -13.69 9.39
CA GLU A 36 8.23 -13.26 9.91
C GLU A 36 8.41 -11.72 9.88
N GLN A 37 8.00 -11.08 8.77
CA GLN A 37 8.26 -9.66 8.53
C GLN A 37 7.12 -8.75 8.98
N LEU A 38 5.87 -9.19 8.80
CA LEU A 38 4.67 -8.38 8.99
C LEU A 38 3.78 -8.90 10.14
N GLY A 39 3.98 -10.12 10.64
CA GLY A 39 3.11 -10.70 11.67
C GLY A 39 3.02 -9.89 12.97
N MET A 40 4.13 -9.28 13.40
CA MET A 40 4.11 -8.37 14.56
C MET A 40 3.43 -7.03 14.24
N MET A 41 3.60 -6.52 13.02
CA MET A 41 2.98 -5.26 12.59
C MET A 41 1.48 -5.39 12.38
N GLU A 42 1.01 -6.53 11.86
CA GLU A 42 -0.40 -6.84 11.64
C GLU A 42 -1.21 -6.87 12.95
N MET A 43 -0.60 -7.33 14.05
CA MET A 43 -1.26 -7.35 15.36
C MET A 43 -1.24 -5.99 16.09
N VAL A 44 -0.41 -5.06 15.64
CA VAL A 44 -0.24 -3.72 16.26
C VAL A 44 -0.99 -2.65 15.47
N LEU A 45 -1.09 -2.81 14.16
CA LEU A 45 -1.74 -1.88 13.24
C LEU A 45 -3.18 -2.35 12.97
N ASP A 46 -4.08 -1.38 12.84
CA ASP A 46 -5.45 -1.64 12.42
C ASP A 46 -5.49 -1.82 10.89
N VAL A 47 -5.42 -3.07 10.44
CA VAL A 47 -5.39 -3.42 9.02
C VAL A 47 -6.68 -3.00 8.31
N ASP A 48 -7.82 -3.12 8.98
CA ASP A 48 -9.12 -2.79 8.40
C ASP A 48 -9.22 -1.29 8.15
N ALA A 49 -8.84 -0.47 9.14
CA ALA A 49 -8.78 0.98 8.98
C ALA A 49 -7.77 1.42 7.91
N LEU A 50 -6.60 0.77 7.81
CA LEU A 50 -5.62 1.06 6.76
C LEU A 50 -6.14 0.75 5.36
N CYS A 51 -6.85 -0.37 5.19
CA CYS A 51 -7.47 -0.71 3.92
C CYS A 51 -8.59 0.27 3.54
N GLU A 52 -9.40 0.70 4.51
CA GLU A 52 -10.46 1.69 4.30
C GLU A 52 -9.90 3.06 3.88
N GLU A 53 -8.86 3.55 4.55
CA GLU A 53 -8.17 4.79 4.17
C GLU A 53 -7.58 4.71 2.76
N MET A 54 -6.97 3.57 2.40
CA MET A 54 -6.44 3.35 1.05
C MET A 54 -7.55 3.30 -0.01
N GLU A 55 -8.71 2.73 0.30
CA GLU A 55 -9.88 2.81 -0.57
C GLU A 55 -10.39 4.24 -0.74
N ASN A 56 -10.46 5.02 0.34
CA ASN A 56 -10.91 6.41 0.31
C ASN A 56 -9.96 7.26 -0.55
N ILE A 57 -8.65 7.10 -0.39
CA ILE A 57 -7.63 7.77 -1.21
C ILE A 57 -7.77 7.39 -2.69
N ARG A 58 -8.05 6.11 -3.00
CA ARG A 58 -8.29 5.67 -4.39
C ARG A 58 -9.54 6.29 -4.99
N LYS A 59 -10.64 6.36 -4.22
CA LYS A 59 -11.88 7.05 -4.63
C LYS A 59 -11.64 8.53 -4.89
N GLU A 60 -10.84 9.20 -4.04
CA GLU A 60 -10.51 10.62 -4.17
C GLU A 60 -9.54 10.91 -5.32
N CYS A 61 -8.57 10.02 -5.60
CA CYS A 61 -7.64 10.15 -6.73
C CYS A 61 -8.24 9.75 -8.08
N GLY A 62 -9.50 9.29 -8.13
CA GLY A 62 -10.24 9.07 -9.38
C GLY A 62 -9.64 8.01 -10.31
N CYS A 63 -9.03 6.95 -9.77
CA CYS A 63 -8.53 5.80 -10.54
C CYS A 63 -9.41 4.55 -10.45
#